data_AF-A0A444I383-F1
#
_entry.id   AF-A0A444I383-F1
#
_cell.length_a   1.000
_cell.length_b   1.000
_cell.length_c   1.000
_cell.angle_alpha   90.00
_cell.angle_beta   90.00
_cell.angle_gamma   90.00
#
_symmetry.space_group_name_H-M   'P 1'
#
loop_
_entity.id
_entity.type
_entity.pdbx_description
1 polymer ?
#
loop_
_entity_poly.entity_id
_entity_poly.type
_entity_poly.pdbx_seq_one_letter_code
_entity_poly.pdbx_strand_id
1 'polypeptide(L)'
;MSDEYQPVYKWRETWPGEGHQDFSGFDGEQSFGRIQLDQTSHGKMGMWKWNATNVPWVRERIVPHSGWEATSREACRRVEEHYGKLNALHRR
;
A
#
# COMPACT_ATOMS: atom_id res chain seq x y z
N MET A 1 12.56 3.40 -21.92
CA MET A 1 12.36 2.01 -21.45
C MET A 1 11.95 2.10 -19.99
N SER A 2 10.66 2.34 -19.73
CA SER A 2 10.18 2.60 -18.37
C SER A 2 10.17 1.29 -17.58
N ASP A 3 11.22 1.06 -16.79
CA ASP A 3 11.30 0.03 -15.73
C ASP A 3 10.38 0.42 -14.56
N GLU A 4 9.14 0.80 -14.86
CA GLU A 4 8.17 1.21 -13.87
C GLU A 4 7.56 -0.03 -13.23
N TYR A 5 7.86 -0.24 -11.95
CA TYR A 5 7.33 -1.34 -11.14
C TYR A 5 5.81 -1.49 -11.35
N GLN A 6 5.39 -2.67 -11.77
CA GLN A 6 3.98 -3.01 -11.88
C GLN A 6 3.57 -3.79 -10.63
N PRO A 7 2.56 -3.30 -9.89
CA PRO A 7 2.08 -4.02 -8.72
C PRO A 7 1.57 -5.40 -9.14
N VAL A 8 1.93 -6.42 -8.37
CA VAL A 8 1.57 -7.82 -8.63
C VAL A 8 0.13 -8.08 -8.21
N TYR A 9 -0.34 -7.40 -7.16
CA TYR A 9 -1.68 -7.55 -6.61
C TYR A 9 -2.70 -6.57 -7.22
N LYS A 10 -3.99 -6.85 -7.00
CA LYS A 10 -5.08 -6.02 -7.52
C LYS A 10 -5.28 -4.79 -6.62
N TRP A 11 -4.86 -3.63 -7.11
CA TRP A 11 -5.16 -2.34 -6.50
C TRP A 11 -6.48 -1.78 -7.04
N ARG A 12 -7.33 -1.27 -6.16
CA ARG A 12 -8.61 -0.65 -6.50
C ARG A 12 -8.72 0.70 -5.83
N GLU A 13 -9.28 1.70 -6.51
CA GLU A 13 -9.60 2.96 -5.87
C GLU A 13 -10.61 2.76 -4.74
N THR A 14 -10.27 3.26 -3.55
CA THR A 14 -11.16 3.16 -2.39
C THR A 14 -12.26 4.22 -2.45
N TRP A 15 -11.95 5.40 -3.01
CA TRP A 15 -12.84 6.57 -3.07
C TRP A 15 -12.94 7.13 -4.49
N PRO A 16 -13.58 6.38 -5.42
CA PRO A 16 -13.80 6.89 -6.77
C PRO A 16 -14.75 8.10 -6.70
N GLY A 17 -14.29 9.27 -7.12
CA GLY A 17 -15.12 10.47 -7.30
C GLY A 17 -14.84 11.66 -6.37
N GLU A 18 -14.03 11.50 -5.32
CA GLU A 18 -13.59 12.64 -4.48
C GLU A 18 -12.34 13.36 -5.01
N GLY A 19 -11.75 12.87 -6.12
CA GLY A 19 -10.50 13.41 -6.66
C GLY A 19 -9.26 13.06 -5.81
N HIS A 20 -9.45 12.32 -4.72
CA HIS A 20 -8.36 11.79 -3.90
C HIS A 20 -7.76 10.55 -4.57
N GLN A 21 -6.44 10.57 -4.80
CA GLN A 21 -5.73 9.42 -5.35
C GLN A 21 -5.47 8.39 -4.23
N ASP A 22 -6.49 7.60 -3.94
CA ASP A 22 -6.49 6.60 -2.86
C ASP A 22 -6.80 5.20 -3.40
N PHE A 23 -5.88 4.26 -3.18
CA PHE A 23 -5.96 2.90 -3.70
C PHE A 23 -5.77 1.89 -2.57
N SER A 24 -6.65 0.90 -2.48
CA SER A 24 -6.50 -0.25 -1.59
C SER A 24 -6.05 -1.47 -2.38
N GLY A 25 -5.03 -2.16 -1.86
CA GLY A 25 -4.50 -3.42 -2.38
C GLY A 25 -5.31 -4.59 -1.82
N PHE A 26 -5.81 -5.42 -2.74
CA PHE A 26 -6.56 -6.64 -2.45
C PHE A 26 -5.83 -7.87 -2.96
N ASP A 27 -5.71 -8.87 -2.09
CA ASP A 27 -5.24 -10.22 -2.36
C ASP A 27 -6.44 -11.16 -2.29
N GLY A 28 -7.06 -11.41 -3.45
CA GLY A 28 -8.35 -12.11 -3.53
C GLY A 28 -9.48 -11.31 -2.86
N GLU A 29 -9.97 -11.81 -1.72
CA GLU A 29 -11.02 -11.18 -0.90
C GLU A 29 -10.44 -10.33 0.24
N GLN A 30 -9.13 -10.44 0.50
CA GLN A 30 -8.49 -9.84 1.65
C GLN A 30 -7.79 -8.52 1.26
N SER A 31 -8.12 -7.42 1.94
CA SER A 31 -7.31 -6.21 1.84
C SER A 31 -6.03 -6.37 2.65
N PHE A 32 -4.88 -6.08 2.03
CA PHE A 32 -3.56 -6.20 2.67
C PHE A 32 -2.87 -4.85 2.87
N GLY A 33 -3.31 -3.81 2.16
CA GLY A 33 -2.83 -2.45 2.40
C GLY A 33 -3.55 -1.40 1.57
N ARG A 34 -3.16 -0.15 1.78
CA ARG A 34 -3.75 1.03 1.17
C ARG A 34 -2.69 2.10 0.95
N ILE A 35 -2.72 2.74 -0.20
CA ILE A 35 -1.89 3.87 -0.57
C ILE A 35 -2.78 5.08 -0.85
N GLN A 36 -2.30 6.26 -0.46
CA GLN A 36 -3.02 7.51 -0.63
C GLN A 36 -2.03 8.62 -0.95
N LEU A 37 -2.32 9.41 -1.98
CA LEU A 37 -1.58 10.63 -2.22
C LEU A 37 -1.97 11.69 -1.19
N ASP A 38 -0.98 12.25 -0.50
CA ASP A 38 -1.19 13.46 0.27
C ASP A 38 -1.33 14.66 -0.67
N GLN A 39 -2.47 15.32 -0.57
CA GLN A 39 -2.73 16.57 -1.29
C GLN A 39 -3.06 17.72 -0.34
N THR A 40 -3.08 17.48 0.97
CA THR A 40 -3.60 18.42 1.97
C THR A 40 -2.56 18.88 2.97
N SER A 41 -1.47 18.14 3.19
CA SER A 41 -0.41 18.52 4.13
C SER A 41 0.61 19.42 3.45
N HIS A 42 0.69 20.69 3.88
CA HIS A 42 1.63 21.71 3.36
C HIS A 42 3.13 21.30 3.32
N GLY A 43 3.54 20.21 3.98
CA GLY A 43 4.93 19.71 3.95
C GLY A 43 5.13 18.35 3.27
N LYS A 44 4.07 17.65 2.87
CA LYS A 44 4.13 16.33 2.22
C LYS A 44 3.24 16.21 0.98
N MET A 45 2.74 17.35 0.51
CA MET A 45 1.91 17.45 -0.68
C MET A 45 2.65 16.83 -1.87
N GLY A 46 2.04 15.82 -2.49
CA GLY A 46 2.67 15.03 -3.56
C GLY A 46 3.33 13.73 -3.13
N MET A 47 3.39 13.43 -1.82
CA MET A 47 3.90 12.14 -1.32
C MET A 47 2.80 11.10 -1.18
N TRP A 48 3.12 9.88 -1.56
CA TRP A 48 2.24 8.74 -1.42
C TRP A 48 2.42 8.10 -0.05
N LYS A 49 1.43 8.28 0.81
CA LYS A 49 1.33 7.53 2.04
C LYS A 49 0.98 6.09 1.70
N TRP A 50 1.67 5.14 2.29
CA TRP A 50 1.27 3.74 2.26
C TRP A 50 1.03 3.22 3.68
N ASN A 51 0.04 2.35 3.81
CA ASN A 51 -0.34 1.74 5.07
C ASN A 51 -0.65 0.26 4.81
N ALA A 52 0.02 -0.64 5.52
CA ALA A 52 -0.33 -2.04 5.56
C ALA A 52 -1.57 -2.24 6.43
N THR A 53 -2.58 -2.91 5.89
CA THR A 53 -3.83 -3.19 6.61
C THR A 53 -3.60 -4.33 7.57
N ASN A 54 -4.32 -4.31 8.71
CA ASN A 54 -4.28 -5.42 9.64
C ASN A 54 -5.03 -6.61 9.06
N VAL A 55 -4.29 -7.61 8.60
CA VAL A 55 -4.86 -8.82 8.05
C VAL A 55 -5.24 -9.75 9.20
N PRO A 56 -6.46 -10.33 9.25
CA PRO A 56 -6.96 -11.08 10.41
C PRO A 56 -6.11 -12.31 10.79
N TRP A 57 -5.37 -12.89 9.84
CA TRP A 57 -4.46 -14.01 10.12
C TRP A 57 -3.08 -13.57 10.62
N VAL A 58 -2.72 -12.29 10.50
CA VAL A 58 -1.43 -11.75 10.96
C VAL A 58 -1.49 -11.55 12.47
N ARG A 59 -0.78 -12.42 13.21
CA ARG A 59 -0.67 -12.32 14.68
C ARG A 59 0.48 -11.42 15.12
N GLU A 60 1.55 -11.36 14.33
CA GLU A 60 2.72 -10.52 14.54
C GLU A 60 2.77 -9.41 13.50
N ARG A 61 2.75 -8.17 13.98
CA ARG A 61 2.84 -6.97 13.14
C ARG A 61 4.31 -6.63 12.90
N ILE A 62 4.68 -6.55 11.62
CA ILE A 62 5.97 -6.00 11.25
C ILE A 62 5.84 -4.47 11.30
N VAL A 63 6.85 -3.79 11.84
CA VAL A 63 6.99 -2.33 11.75
C VAL A 63 8.18 -1.98 10.85
N PRO A 64 8.10 -0.91 10.04
CA PRO A 64 6.98 0.02 9.91
C PRO A 64 5.82 -0.57 9.08
N HIS A 65 4.59 -0.36 9.57
CA HIS A 65 3.34 -0.72 8.88
C HIS A 65 2.78 0.45 8.06
N SER A 66 3.43 1.62 8.08
CA SER A 66 3.07 2.76 7.26
C SER A 66 4.30 3.61 6.94
N GLY A 67 4.24 4.33 5.83
CA GLY A 67 5.33 5.17 5.36
C GLY A 67 4.88 6.16 4.30
N TRP A 68 5.85 6.88 3.72
CA TRP A 68 5.65 7.89 2.69
C TRP A 68 6.68 7.67 1.59
N GLU A 69 6.24 7.47 0.36
CA GLU A 69 7.12 7.39 -0.80
C GLU A 69 6.82 8.52 -1.79
N ALA A 70 7.73 8.75 -2.73
CA ALA A 70 7.56 9.79 -3.73
C ALA A 70 6.54 9.41 -4.82
N THR A 71 6.30 8.11 -5.05
CA THR A 71 5.43 7.62 -6.13
C THR A 71 4.46 6.54 -5.66
N SER A 72 3.31 6.42 -6.34
CA SER A 72 2.31 5.39 -6.08
C SER A 72 2.90 3.99 -6.24
N ARG A 73 3.74 3.79 -7.26
CA ARG A 73 4.36 2.50 -7.56
C ARG A 73 5.31 2.06 -6.45
N GLU A 74 6.13 2.97 -5.93
CA GLU A 74 6.98 2.64 -4.78
C GLU A 74 6.15 2.37 -3.54
N ALA A 75 5.10 3.16 -3.30
CA ALA A 75 4.17 2.92 -2.21
C ALA A 75 3.50 1.53 -2.32
N CYS A 76 3.06 1.11 -3.52
CA CYS A 76 2.57 -0.25 -3.76
C CYS A 76 3.65 -1.28 -3.43
N ARG A 77 4.84 -1.11 -4.00
CA ARG A 77 5.99 -2.01 -3.79
C ARG A 77 6.30 -2.20 -2.31
N ARG A 78 6.30 -1.12 -1.51
CA ARG A 78 6.54 -1.18 -0.06
C ARG A 78 5.49 -2.01 0.67
N VAL A 79 4.22 -1.83 0.34
CA VAL A 79 3.11 -2.61 0.91
C VAL A 79 3.24 -4.07 0.51
N GLU A 80 3.56 -4.35 -0.76
CA GLU A 80 3.73 -5.71 -1.28
C GLU A 80 4.94 -6.40 -0.64
N GLU A 81 6.08 -5.72 -0.51
CA GLU A 81 7.25 -6.24 0.22
C GLU A 81 6.91 -6.50 1.69
N HIS A 82 6.13 -5.62 2.33
CA HIS A 82 5.68 -5.81 3.70
C HIS A 82 4.77 -7.04 3.82
N TYR A 83 3.81 -7.18 2.90
CA TYR A 83 2.92 -8.34 2.84
C TYR A 83 3.68 -9.64 2.59
N GLY A 84 4.67 -9.63 1.69
CA GLY A 84 5.55 -10.77 1.44
C GLY A 84 6.34 -11.19 2.68
N LYS A 85 6.85 -10.23 3.46
CA LYS A 85 7.50 -10.51 4.76
C LYS A 85 6.54 -11.10 5.78
N LEU A 86 5.31 -10.58 5.85
CA LEU A 86 4.26 -11.15 6.71
C LEU A 86 3.92 -12.58 6.29
N ASN A 87 3.77 -12.82 5.00
CA ASN A 87 3.46 -14.16 4.49
C ASN A 87 4.59 -15.15 4.78
N ALA A 88 5.85 -14.72 4.61
CA ALA A 88 7.03 -15.51 4.98
C ALA A 88 7.11 -15.79 6.50
N LEU A 89 6.77 -14.80 7.33
CA LEU A 89 6.79 -14.93 8.80
C LEU A 89 5.72 -15.92 9.29
N HIS A 90 4.51 -15.85 8.73
CA HIS A 90 3.39 -16.71 9.11
C HIS A 90 3.31 -18.02 8.29
N ARG A 91 4.27 -18.26 7.39
CA ARG A 91 4.41 -19.44 6.50
C ARG A 91 3.11 -19.83 5.77
N ARG A 92 2.50 -18.87 5.05
CA ARG A 92 1.40 -19.16 4.12
C ARG A 92 1.84 -19.10 2.67
#